data_AF-A0A158IZ37-F1
#
_entry.id   AF-A0A158IZ37-F1
#
_cell.length_a   1.000
_cell.length_b   1.000
_cell.length_c   1.000
_cell.angle_alpha   90.00
_cell.angle_beta   90.00
_cell.angle_gamma   90.00
#
_symmetry.space_group_name_H-M   'P 1'
#
loop_
_entity.id
_entity.type
_entity.pdbx_description
1 polymer ?
#
loop_
_entity_poly.entity_id
_entity_poly.type
_entity_poly.pdbx_seq_one_letter_code
_entity_poly.pdbx_strand_id
1 'polypeptide(L)'
;MSNSGWDIAMRRIDVEYDLPQFVASSLVRKITANNFRLAVTDRVKVGHLPDEVIARIEHIVIEAYLEAGEDVSEEILREDLWQQALTSRREMIVNGDLISEAEFRRRGNLTARRLSVLLADDSVFTIEVDGVEYFAASLAVPANQRRSVYEICRVIATAPSDARLDFLTSRRERLGDRSPLDVLKTMDGFKTVSQMATAWAAQWSRTVVKIFDGEHEVEQADVEPLYTAAADVDPRRPLWERASNALHLHGYQWPLGPYPDVRIFSLFVARQAAGDSTPIREACVQIHVDGERILIRIAAAVGTRLHSETLPRDEHESFIEIAKRIVGYLCKHL
;
A
#
# COMPACT_ATOMS: atom_id res chain seq x y z
N MET A 1 -4.62 -28.09 30.45
CA MET A 1 -3.15 -27.90 30.46
C MET A 1 -2.84 -27.14 29.19
N SER A 2 -2.47 -25.86 29.30
CA SER A 2 -1.96 -25.11 28.14
C SER A 2 -0.64 -25.78 27.73
N ASN A 3 -0.51 -26.17 26.46
CA ASN A 3 0.78 -26.64 25.95
C ASN A 3 1.72 -25.42 25.97
N SER A 4 2.93 -25.57 26.49
CA SER A 4 3.91 -24.49 26.43
C SER A 4 4.36 -24.27 24.98
N GLY A 5 4.89 -23.08 24.66
CA GLY A 5 5.48 -22.84 23.34
C GLY A 5 6.58 -23.84 23.00
N TRP A 6 7.32 -24.31 24.01
CA TRP A 6 8.30 -25.38 23.86
C TRP A 6 7.68 -26.71 23.42
N ASP A 7 6.57 -27.14 24.04
CA ASP A 7 5.90 -28.40 23.70
C ASP A 7 5.35 -28.39 22.27
N ILE A 8 4.81 -27.24 21.85
CA ILE A 8 4.28 -27.05 20.50
C ILE A 8 5.43 -27.05 19.48
N ALA A 9 6.51 -26.31 19.76
CA ALA A 9 7.68 -26.23 18.88
C ALA A 9 8.31 -27.61 18.66
N MET A 10 8.56 -28.37 19.74
CA MET A 10 9.11 -29.71 19.66
C MET A 10 8.27 -30.64 18.80
N ARG A 11 6.95 -30.65 19.00
CA ARG A 11 6.04 -31.49 18.21
C ARG A 11 6.09 -31.15 16.72
N ARG A 12 6.16 -29.85 16.38
CA ARG A 12 6.21 -29.40 14.98
C ARG A 12 7.55 -29.72 14.33
N ILE A 13 8.66 -29.52 15.05
CA ILE A 13 10.00 -29.91 14.56
C ILE A 13 10.05 -31.42 14.31
N ASP A 14 9.54 -32.25 15.22
CA ASP A 14 9.50 -33.71 15.05
C ASP A 14 8.63 -34.15 13.86
N VAL A 15 7.62 -33.36 13.49
CA VAL A 15 6.77 -33.62 12.30
C VAL A 15 7.49 -33.23 11.01
N GLU A 16 8.23 -32.13 11.01
CA GLU A 16 8.85 -31.57 9.79
C GLU A 16 10.25 -32.14 9.52
N TYR A 17 10.97 -32.54 10.58
CA TYR A 17 12.37 -32.95 10.48
C TYR A 17 12.66 -34.18 11.34
N ASP A 18 13.44 -35.10 10.78
CA ASP A 18 14.00 -36.25 11.52
C ASP A 18 15.27 -35.83 12.26
N LEU A 19 15.12 -34.98 13.28
CA LEU A 19 16.22 -34.52 14.14
C LEU A 19 16.27 -35.33 15.43
N PRO A 20 17.46 -35.69 15.93
CA PRO A 20 17.56 -36.28 17.26
C PRO A 20 16.95 -35.34 18.30
N GLN A 21 16.07 -35.86 19.17
CA GLN A 21 15.29 -35.06 20.12
C GLN A 21 16.16 -34.14 21.00
N PHE A 22 17.37 -34.57 21.35
CA PHE A 22 18.31 -33.74 22.13
C PHE A 22 18.83 -32.52 21.34
N VAL A 23 18.99 -32.65 20.02
CA VAL A 23 19.37 -31.55 19.13
C VAL A 23 18.22 -30.57 18.98
N ALA A 24 17.02 -31.06 18.66
CA ALA A 24 15.81 -30.24 18.55
C ALA A 24 15.52 -29.47 19.85
N SER A 25 15.56 -30.16 21.00
CA SER A 25 15.38 -29.52 22.31
C SER A 25 16.44 -28.46 22.60
N SER A 26 17.71 -28.73 22.25
CA SER A 26 18.78 -27.74 22.43
C SER A 26 18.59 -26.53 21.51
N LEU A 27 18.13 -26.73 20.28
CA LEU A 27 17.85 -25.65 19.33
C LEU A 27 16.74 -24.74 19.85
N VAL A 28 15.58 -25.30 20.21
CA VAL A 28 14.44 -24.52 20.74
C VAL A 28 14.89 -23.66 21.92
N ARG A 29 15.59 -24.25 22.90
CA ARG A 29 16.06 -23.50 24.07
C ARG A 29 17.02 -22.36 23.73
N LYS A 30 17.96 -22.59 22.81
CA LYS A 30 18.94 -21.57 22.41
C LYS A 30 18.32 -20.45 21.59
N ILE A 31 17.38 -20.79 20.72
CA ILE A 31 16.62 -19.84 19.91
C ILE A 31 15.78 -18.95 20.83
N THR A 32 14.98 -19.52 21.73
CA THR A 32 14.19 -18.76 22.70
C THR A 32 15.07 -17.88 23.59
N ALA A 33 16.20 -18.41 24.08
CA ALA A 33 17.12 -17.66 24.95
C ALA A 33 17.84 -16.50 24.25
N ASN A 34 17.84 -16.46 22.92
CA ASN A 34 18.54 -15.46 22.11
C ASN A 34 17.58 -14.75 21.16
N ASN A 35 16.47 -14.23 21.72
CA ASN A 35 15.46 -13.44 21.00
C ASN A 35 14.94 -14.14 19.74
N PHE A 36 14.63 -15.42 19.86
CA PHE A 36 14.12 -16.26 18.78
C PHE A 36 15.06 -16.37 17.56
N ARG A 37 16.36 -16.18 17.75
CA ARG A 37 17.40 -16.37 16.73
C ARG A 37 18.52 -17.25 17.24
N LEU A 38 19.03 -18.14 16.42
CA LEU A 38 20.20 -18.94 16.78
C LEU A 38 21.47 -18.10 16.62
N ALA A 39 22.18 -17.90 17.73
CA ALA A 39 23.44 -17.15 17.74
C ALA A 39 24.47 -17.74 16.77
N VAL A 40 25.31 -16.89 16.15
CA VAL A 40 26.34 -17.30 15.18
C VAL A 40 27.27 -18.39 15.74
N THR A 41 27.64 -18.30 17.02
CA THR A 41 28.48 -19.28 17.70
C THR A 41 27.82 -20.65 17.86
N ASP A 42 26.49 -20.68 17.96
CA ASP A 42 25.72 -21.93 18.03
C ASP A 42 25.37 -22.47 16.64
N ARG A 43 25.24 -21.61 15.62
CA ARG A 43 25.13 -22.03 14.21
C ARG A 43 26.31 -22.90 13.78
N VAL A 44 27.54 -22.55 14.19
CA VAL A 44 28.74 -23.38 13.92
C VAL A 44 28.60 -24.80 14.48
N LYS A 45 27.97 -24.97 15.66
CA LYS A 45 27.81 -26.28 16.30
C LYS A 45 26.77 -27.16 15.59
N VAL A 46 25.83 -26.53 14.88
CA VAL A 46 24.82 -27.22 14.06
C VAL A 46 25.09 -27.04 12.57
N GLY A 47 26.34 -26.76 12.17
CA GLY A 47 26.71 -26.50 10.77
C GLY A 47 26.54 -27.69 9.81
N HIS A 48 26.04 -28.82 10.31
CA HIS A 48 25.57 -29.93 9.47
C HIS A 48 24.14 -29.71 8.96
N LEU A 49 23.38 -28.78 9.56
CA LEU A 49 22.06 -28.37 9.10
C LEU A 49 22.21 -27.23 8.08
N PRO A 50 21.50 -27.29 6.93
CA PRO A 50 21.40 -26.17 6.01
C PRO A 50 20.83 -24.91 6.70
N ASP A 51 21.27 -23.73 6.29
CA ASP A 51 20.78 -22.46 6.84
C ASP A 51 19.25 -22.30 6.69
N GLU A 52 18.67 -22.83 5.62
CA GLU A 52 17.21 -22.87 5.39
C GLU A 52 16.47 -23.69 6.46
N VAL A 53 17.05 -24.81 6.92
CA VAL A 53 16.48 -25.66 7.97
C VAL A 53 16.56 -24.94 9.32
N ILE A 54 17.69 -24.27 9.60
CA ILE A 54 17.84 -23.46 10.82
C ILE A 54 16.81 -22.32 10.83
N ALA A 55 16.65 -21.60 9.70
CA ALA A 55 15.69 -20.51 9.58
C ALA A 55 14.24 -21.00 9.79
N ARG A 56 13.89 -22.16 9.23
CA ARG A 56 12.57 -22.75 9.41
C ARG A 56 12.32 -23.19 10.85
N ILE A 57 13.32 -23.73 11.54
CA ILE A 57 13.23 -24.07 12.96
C ILE A 57 13.07 -22.81 13.82
N GLU A 58 13.82 -21.74 13.57
CA GLU A 58 13.65 -20.44 14.24
C GLU A 58 12.19 -19.96 14.14
N HIS A 59 11.62 -20.03 12.93
CA HIS A 59 10.24 -19.66 12.67
C HIS A 59 9.21 -20.56 13.39
N ILE A 60 9.40 -21.89 13.38
CA ILE A 60 8.54 -22.83 14.13
C ILE A 60 8.49 -22.47 15.61
N VAL A 61 9.63 -22.06 16.20
CA VAL A 61 9.70 -21.65 17.61
C VAL A 61 8.90 -20.37 17.83
N ILE A 62 8.97 -19.39 16.94
CA ILE A 62 8.19 -18.14 17.04
C ILE A 62 6.68 -18.45 17.02
N GLU A 63 6.20 -19.20 16.04
CA GLU A 63 4.77 -19.54 15.93
C GLU A 63 4.26 -20.31 17.15
N ALA A 64 5.06 -21.25 17.65
CA ALA A 64 4.69 -22.08 18.78
C ALA A 64 4.53 -21.26 20.07
N TYR A 65 5.40 -20.29 20.30
CA TYR A 65 5.34 -19.39 21.46
C TYR A 65 4.17 -18.41 21.34
N LEU A 66 3.92 -17.86 20.15
CA LEU A 66 2.73 -17.06 19.89
C LEU A 66 1.42 -17.85 20.11
N GLU A 67 1.34 -19.09 19.63
CA GLU A 67 0.17 -19.96 19.82
C GLU A 67 -0.08 -20.27 21.30
N ALA A 68 0.99 -20.42 22.09
CA ALA A 68 0.90 -20.60 23.53
C ALA A 68 0.48 -19.31 24.29
N GLY A 69 0.35 -18.18 23.59
CA GLY A 69 0.04 -16.87 24.18
C GLY A 69 1.22 -16.27 24.94
N GLU A 70 2.44 -16.70 24.62
CA GLU A 70 3.66 -16.16 25.21
C GLU A 70 4.09 -14.87 24.50
N ASP A 71 4.75 -13.99 25.24
CA ASP A 71 5.14 -12.66 24.75
C ASP A 71 6.32 -12.76 23.77
N VAL A 72 6.08 -12.33 22.53
CA VAL A 72 7.09 -12.21 21.47
C VAL A 72 7.09 -10.77 20.99
N SER A 73 8.24 -10.11 21.07
CA SER A 73 8.39 -8.71 20.66
C SER A 73 7.93 -8.48 19.21
N GLU A 74 7.22 -7.37 18.97
CA GLU A 74 6.77 -6.96 17.65
C GLU A 74 7.93 -6.85 16.64
N GLU A 75 9.11 -6.45 17.09
CA GLU A 75 10.32 -6.36 16.23
C GLU A 75 10.76 -7.74 15.73
N ILE A 76 10.67 -8.76 16.58
CA ILE A 76 11.00 -10.15 16.23
C ILE A 76 10.00 -10.70 15.22
N LEU A 77 8.71 -10.41 15.43
CA LEU A 77 7.65 -10.80 14.50
C LEU A 77 7.81 -10.13 13.15
N ARG A 78 8.15 -8.83 13.13
CA ARG A 78 8.37 -8.08 11.89
C ARG A 78 9.56 -8.64 11.10
N GLU A 79 10.67 -8.94 11.79
CA GLU A 79 11.85 -9.52 11.16
C GLU A 79 11.58 -10.94 10.64
N ASP A 80 10.85 -11.78 11.40
CA ASP A 80 10.46 -13.12 10.95
C ASP A 80 9.57 -13.08 9.70
N LEU A 81 8.53 -12.25 9.69
CA LEU A 81 7.67 -12.03 8.53
C LEU A 81 8.46 -11.54 7.31
N TRP A 82 9.45 -10.67 7.52
CA TRP A 82 10.32 -10.20 6.44
C TRP A 82 11.19 -11.32 5.86
N GLN A 83 11.79 -12.16 6.71
CA GLN A 83 12.58 -13.32 6.29
C GLN A 83 11.74 -14.37 5.54
N GLN A 84 10.52 -14.63 5.99
CA GLN A 84 9.59 -15.50 5.28
C GLN A 84 9.27 -14.97 3.89
N ALA A 85 8.96 -13.67 3.79
CA ALA A 85 8.67 -13.03 2.52
C ALA A 85 9.88 -13.11 1.57
N LEU A 86 11.10 -12.94 2.07
CA LEU A 86 12.33 -13.09 1.28
C LEU A 86 12.56 -14.53 0.81
N THR A 87 12.34 -15.51 1.70
CA THR A 87 12.47 -16.94 1.38
C THR A 87 11.48 -17.33 0.28
N SER A 88 10.20 -16.95 0.42
CA SER A 88 9.18 -17.18 -0.60
C SER A 88 9.56 -16.55 -1.94
N ARG A 89 10.11 -15.33 -1.95
CA ARG A 89 10.59 -14.68 -3.19
C ARG A 89 11.74 -15.45 -3.85
N ARG A 90 12.67 -16.01 -3.06
CA ARG A 90 13.75 -16.85 -3.60
C ARG A 90 13.20 -18.13 -4.23
N GLU A 91 12.21 -18.76 -3.59
CA GLU A 91 11.52 -19.92 -4.16
C GLU A 91 10.83 -19.57 -5.48
N MET A 92 10.20 -18.39 -5.58
CA MET A 92 9.60 -17.93 -6.84
C MET A 92 10.63 -17.77 -7.97
N ILE A 93 11.88 -17.39 -7.66
CA ILE A 93 12.97 -17.37 -8.65
C ILE A 93 13.31 -18.80 -9.08
N VAL A 94 13.47 -19.71 -8.13
CA VAL A 94 13.79 -21.13 -8.39
C VAL A 94 12.71 -21.80 -9.24
N ASN A 95 11.43 -21.51 -8.96
CA ASN A 95 10.28 -22.02 -9.69
C ASN A 95 10.09 -21.35 -11.06
N GLY A 96 10.80 -20.25 -11.34
CA GLY A 96 10.68 -19.48 -12.58
C GLY A 96 9.44 -18.60 -12.65
N ASP A 97 8.79 -18.35 -11.51
CA ASP A 97 7.70 -17.38 -11.36
C ASP A 97 8.23 -15.94 -11.39
N LEU A 98 9.45 -15.73 -10.88
CA LEU A 98 10.25 -14.52 -11.06
C LEU A 98 11.39 -14.80 -12.03
N ILE A 99 11.53 -13.95 -13.05
CA ILE A 99 12.50 -14.12 -14.14
C ILE A 99 13.34 -12.87 -14.34
N SER A 100 14.55 -13.05 -14.83
CA SER A 100 15.45 -11.94 -15.14
C SER A 100 14.91 -11.06 -16.27
N GLU A 101 15.41 -9.82 -16.36
CA GLU A 101 15.06 -8.89 -17.44
C GLU A 101 15.29 -9.48 -18.84
N ALA A 102 16.43 -10.17 -19.04
CA ALA A 102 16.76 -10.79 -20.31
C ALA A 102 15.72 -11.85 -20.71
N GLU A 103 15.28 -12.65 -19.74
CA GLU A 103 14.26 -13.67 -19.95
C GLU A 103 12.89 -13.06 -20.20
N PHE A 104 12.52 -12.03 -19.43
CA PHE A 104 11.27 -11.30 -19.59
C PHE A 104 11.16 -10.68 -20.98
N ARG A 105 12.23 -10.03 -21.46
CA ARG A 105 12.32 -9.47 -22.82
C ARG A 105 12.19 -10.55 -23.88
N ARG A 106 12.86 -11.69 -23.70
CA ARG A 106 12.80 -12.82 -24.62
C ARG A 106 11.38 -13.37 -24.73
N ARG A 107 10.72 -13.68 -23.61
CA ARG A 107 9.34 -14.19 -23.58
C ARG A 107 8.33 -13.17 -24.11
N GLY A 108 8.50 -11.90 -23.76
CA GLY A 108 7.67 -10.79 -24.20
C GLY A 108 7.95 -10.31 -25.63
N ASN A 109 8.97 -10.81 -26.32
CA ASN A 109 9.47 -10.25 -27.58
C ASN A 109 9.60 -8.71 -27.49
N LEU A 110 10.26 -8.22 -26.43
CA LEU A 110 10.42 -6.80 -26.12
C LEU A 110 11.87 -6.38 -26.34
N THR A 111 12.06 -5.20 -26.94
CA THR A 111 13.36 -4.53 -26.94
C THR A 111 13.60 -3.86 -25.59
N ALA A 112 14.87 -3.61 -25.23
CA ALA A 112 15.22 -2.88 -24.00
C ALA A 112 14.50 -1.51 -23.94
N ARG A 113 14.52 -0.75 -25.05
CA ARG A 113 13.81 0.54 -25.15
C ARG A 113 12.32 0.40 -24.87
N ARG A 114 11.66 -0.64 -25.39
CA ARG A 114 10.23 -0.84 -25.14
C ARG A 114 9.97 -1.20 -23.68
N LEU A 115 10.81 -2.01 -23.07
CA LEU A 115 10.70 -2.34 -21.65
C LEU A 115 10.85 -1.09 -20.76
N SER A 116 11.84 -0.23 -21.04
CA SER A 116 12.00 1.03 -20.30
C SER A 116 10.75 1.92 -20.38
N VAL A 117 10.07 1.97 -21.53
CA VAL A 117 8.79 2.70 -21.67
C VAL A 117 7.69 2.08 -20.80
N LEU A 118 7.61 0.74 -20.75
CA LEU A 118 6.61 0.04 -19.94
C LEU A 118 6.85 0.17 -18.43
N LEU A 119 8.10 0.33 -18.01
CA LEU A 119 8.43 0.63 -16.61
C LEU A 119 8.10 2.08 -16.27
N ALA A 120 8.47 3.01 -17.14
CA ALA A 120 8.24 4.45 -16.93
C ALA A 120 6.75 4.84 -16.90
N ASP A 121 5.87 4.05 -17.53
CA ASP A 121 4.43 4.29 -17.54
C ASP A 121 3.65 3.33 -16.62
N ASP A 122 4.33 2.59 -15.74
CA ASP A 122 3.77 1.59 -14.81
C ASP A 122 3.00 0.42 -15.45
N SER A 123 3.15 0.20 -16.76
CA SER A 123 2.56 -0.95 -17.47
C SER A 123 3.10 -2.30 -17.02
N VAL A 124 4.32 -2.33 -16.48
CA VAL A 124 4.94 -3.48 -15.84
C VAL A 124 5.70 -3.01 -14.60
N PHE A 125 6.10 -3.94 -13.75
CA PHE A 125 6.82 -3.63 -12.53
C PHE A 125 7.79 -4.75 -12.17
N THR A 126 8.72 -4.43 -11.28
CA THR A 126 9.75 -5.32 -10.76
C THR A 126 9.44 -5.71 -9.32
N ILE A 127 9.96 -6.86 -8.91
CA ILE A 127 10.04 -7.30 -7.51
C ILE A 127 11.51 -7.44 -7.18
N GLU A 128 11.94 -6.75 -6.12
CA GLU A 128 13.30 -6.82 -5.62
C GLU A 128 13.49 -8.07 -4.76
N VAL A 129 14.54 -8.82 -5.04
CA VAL A 129 14.99 -9.97 -4.24
C VAL A 129 16.50 -9.86 -4.08
N ASP A 130 16.98 -9.75 -2.83
CA ASP A 130 18.41 -9.61 -2.52
C ASP A 130 19.09 -8.45 -3.28
N GLY A 131 18.39 -7.31 -3.44
CA GLY A 131 18.90 -6.12 -4.15
C GLY A 131 18.91 -6.25 -5.68
N VAL A 132 18.32 -7.32 -6.24
CA VAL A 132 18.22 -7.54 -7.68
C VAL A 132 16.75 -7.49 -8.10
N GLU A 133 16.47 -6.77 -9.19
CA GLU A 133 15.11 -6.65 -9.75
C GLU A 133 14.76 -7.84 -10.65
N TYR A 134 13.62 -8.46 -10.38
CA TYR A 134 13.03 -9.52 -11.19
C TYR A 134 11.65 -9.13 -11.70
N PHE A 135 11.23 -9.77 -12.80
CA PHE A 135 9.89 -9.60 -13.37
C PHE A 135 9.05 -10.83 -13.08
N ALA A 136 7.77 -10.65 -12.77
CA ALA A 136 6.84 -11.77 -12.74
C ALA A 136 6.69 -12.37 -14.15
N ALA A 137 6.97 -13.66 -14.29
CA ALA A 137 6.87 -14.38 -15.56
C ALA A 137 5.46 -14.31 -16.17
N SER A 138 4.45 -14.22 -15.31
CA SER A 138 3.04 -14.06 -15.67
C SER A 138 2.72 -12.74 -16.41
N LEU A 139 3.58 -11.72 -16.31
CA LEU A 139 3.45 -10.46 -17.06
C LEU A 139 4.03 -10.52 -18.48
N ALA A 140 4.79 -11.58 -18.81
CA ALA A 140 5.36 -11.80 -20.14
C ALA A 140 4.30 -12.38 -21.10
N VAL A 141 3.17 -11.68 -21.24
CA VAL A 141 1.97 -12.19 -21.92
C VAL A 141 2.04 -12.08 -23.45
N PRO A 142 1.31 -12.93 -24.19
CA PRO A 142 1.23 -12.86 -25.65
C PRO A 142 0.61 -11.54 -26.14
N ALA A 143 0.90 -11.16 -27.39
CA ALA A 143 0.55 -9.85 -27.95
C ALA A 143 -0.95 -9.50 -27.87
N ASN A 144 -1.83 -10.50 -27.97
CA ASN A 144 -3.29 -10.31 -27.87
C ASN A 144 -3.79 -9.95 -26.45
N GLN A 145 -3.00 -10.20 -25.40
CA GLN A 145 -3.37 -9.90 -24.01
C GLN A 145 -2.64 -8.69 -23.43
N ARG A 146 -1.50 -8.29 -24.01
CA ARG A 146 -0.64 -7.21 -23.49
C ARG A 146 -1.38 -5.94 -23.16
N ARG A 147 -2.25 -5.47 -24.06
CA ARG A 147 -2.98 -4.21 -23.86
C ARG A 147 -3.79 -4.24 -22.56
N SER A 148 -4.55 -5.31 -22.36
CA SER A 148 -5.42 -5.47 -21.19
C SER A 148 -4.61 -5.60 -19.92
N VAL A 149 -3.58 -6.46 -19.91
CA VAL A 149 -2.74 -6.69 -18.73
C VAL A 149 -1.97 -5.42 -18.32
N TYR A 150 -1.37 -4.73 -19.27
CA TYR A 150 -0.60 -3.51 -19.00
C TYR A 150 -1.50 -2.37 -18.53
N GLU A 151 -2.71 -2.25 -19.07
CA GLU A 151 -3.69 -1.29 -18.58
C GLU A 151 -4.08 -1.58 -17.13
N ILE A 152 -4.32 -2.86 -16.77
CA ILE A 152 -4.57 -3.21 -15.37
C ILE A 152 -3.36 -2.91 -14.48
N CYS A 153 -2.13 -3.20 -14.94
CA CYS A 153 -0.91 -2.87 -14.21
C CYS A 153 -0.80 -1.37 -13.91
N ARG A 154 -1.17 -0.53 -14.89
CA ARG A 154 -1.25 0.93 -14.70
C ARG A 154 -2.28 1.32 -13.66
N VAL A 155 -3.47 0.72 -13.68
CA VAL A 155 -4.54 1.01 -12.70
C VAL A 155 -4.13 0.61 -11.28
N ILE A 156 -3.34 -0.43 -11.11
CA ILE A 156 -2.91 -0.91 -9.78
C ILE A 156 -1.56 -0.35 -9.30
N ALA A 157 -0.92 0.52 -10.09
CA ALA A 157 0.44 1.01 -9.83
C ALA A 157 0.66 1.73 -8.49
N THR A 158 -0.41 2.18 -7.84
CA THR A 158 -0.35 2.87 -6.55
C THR A 158 -0.06 1.94 -5.38
N ALA A 159 -0.23 0.63 -5.58
CA ALA A 159 0.11 -0.38 -4.61
C ALA A 159 1.57 -0.82 -4.72
N PRO A 160 2.20 -1.27 -3.63
CA PRO A 160 3.51 -1.91 -3.67
C PRO A 160 3.55 -3.12 -4.63
N SER A 161 4.72 -3.39 -5.22
CA SER A 161 4.89 -4.46 -6.22
C SER A 161 4.38 -5.83 -5.78
N ASP A 162 4.61 -6.24 -4.53
CA ASP A 162 4.11 -7.52 -4.03
C ASP A 162 2.58 -7.58 -4.01
N ALA A 163 1.93 -6.49 -3.56
CA ALA A 163 0.47 -6.39 -3.55
C ALA A 163 -0.10 -6.38 -4.98
N ARG A 164 0.59 -5.74 -5.92
CA ARG A 164 0.23 -5.78 -7.35
C ARG A 164 0.30 -7.20 -7.90
N LEU A 165 1.34 -7.95 -7.54
CA LEU A 165 1.46 -9.34 -7.96
C LEU A 165 0.35 -10.21 -7.35
N ASP A 166 0.12 -10.13 -6.04
CA ASP A 166 -0.98 -10.83 -5.36
C ASP A 166 -2.34 -10.49 -5.99
N PHE A 167 -2.58 -9.22 -6.30
CA PHE A 167 -3.79 -8.81 -7.02
C PHE A 167 -3.95 -9.60 -8.30
N LEU A 168 -2.91 -9.67 -9.13
CA LEU A 168 -2.95 -10.28 -10.45
C LEU A 168 -3.03 -11.81 -10.43
N THR A 169 -2.39 -12.48 -9.47
CA THR A 169 -2.24 -13.93 -9.45
C THR A 169 -3.21 -14.65 -8.51
N SER A 170 -3.67 -13.99 -7.45
CA SER A 170 -4.52 -14.64 -6.45
C SER A 170 -5.95 -14.83 -6.94
N ARG A 171 -6.53 -15.97 -6.57
CA ARG A 171 -7.93 -16.31 -6.90
C ARG A 171 -8.88 -15.36 -6.16
N ARG A 172 -9.91 -14.90 -6.86
CA ARG A 172 -10.90 -13.98 -6.30
C ARG A 172 -12.28 -14.59 -6.44
N GLU A 173 -13.01 -14.67 -5.33
CA GLU A 173 -14.39 -15.18 -5.29
C GLU A 173 -15.30 -14.44 -6.29
N ARG A 174 -15.18 -13.10 -6.35
CA ARG A 174 -15.91 -12.24 -7.30
C ARG A 174 -15.65 -12.55 -8.78
N LEU A 175 -14.59 -13.29 -9.09
CA LEU A 175 -14.23 -13.72 -10.45
C LEU A 175 -14.54 -15.21 -10.71
N GLY A 176 -15.24 -15.87 -9.77
CA GLY A 176 -15.51 -17.30 -9.80
C GLY A 176 -14.25 -18.12 -9.54
N ASP A 177 -13.51 -17.77 -8.48
CA ASP A 177 -12.24 -18.40 -8.05
C ASP A 177 -11.13 -18.41 -9.11
N ARG A 178 -11.21 -17.48 -10.06
CA ARG A 178 -10.15 -17.23 -11.05
C ARG A 178 -9.30 -16.04 -10.63
N SER A 179 -8.05 -16.03 -11.07
CA SER A 179 -7.20 -14.85 -10.93
C SER A 179 -7.59 -13.76 -11.94
N PRO A 180 -7.28 -12.48 -11.68
CA PRO A 180 -7.42 -11.44 -12.69
C PRO A 180 -6.71 -11.76 -13.99
N LEU A 181 -5.49 -12.31 -13.94
CA LEU A 181 -4.76 -12.72 -15.15
C LEU A 181 -5.50 -13.80 -15.95
N ASP A 182 -6.17 -14.75 -15.29
CA ASP A 182 -6.98 -15.76 -15.98
C ASP A 182 -8.21 -15.17 -16.65
N VAL A 183 -8.88 -14.24 -15.97
CA VAL A 183 -10.06 -13.57 -16.53
C VAL A 183 -9.69 -12.68 -17.71
N LEU A 184 -8.54 -12.01 -17.66
CA LEU A 184 -8.03 -11.18 -18.76
C LEU A 184 -7.72 -11.95 -20.05
N LYS A 185 -7.63 -13.29 -20.00
CA LYS A 185 -7.50 -14.15 -21.20
C LYS A 185 -8.80 -14.21 -22.02
N THR A 186 -9.93 -13.82 -21.44
CA THR A 186 -11.25 -13.83 -22.08
C THR A 186 -11.61 -12.47 -22.69
N MET A 187 -12.42 -12.44 -23.75
CA MET A 187 -12.75 -11.18 -24.46
C MET A 187 -13.45 -10.14 -23.58
N ASP A 188 -14.36 -10.59 -22.71
CA ASP A 188 -15.16 -9.70 -21.84
C ASP A 188 -14.52 -9.46 -20.46
N GLY A 189 -13.43 -10.16 -20.16
CA GLY A 189 -12.81 -10.15 -18.82
C GLY A 189 -12.21 -8.80 -18.44
N PHE A 190 -11.80 -7.99 -19.42
CA PHE A 190 -11.17 -6.71 -19.17
C PHE A 190 -12.07 -5.75 -18.38
N LYS A 191 -13.35 -5.63 -18.74
CA LYS A 191 -14.27 -4.69 -18.07
C LYS A 191 -14.44 -5.04 -16.59
N THR A 192 -14.66 -6.32 -16.29
CA THR A 192 -14.83 -6.81 -14.92
C THR A 192 -13.57 -6.61 -14.08
N VAL A 193 -12.41 -6.98 -14.63
CA VAL A 193 -11.13 -6.83 -13.92
C VAL A 193 -10.77 -5.37 -13.74
N SER A 194 -11.02 -4.50 -14.73
CA SER A 194 -10.76 -3.07 -14.64
C SER A 194 -11.57 -2.41 -13.53
N GLN A 195 -12.87 -2.69 -13.43
CA GLN A 195 -13.70 -2.16 -12.34
C GLN A 195 -13.21 -2.62 -10.96
N MET A 196 -12.85 -3.89 -10.83
CA MET A 196 -12.30 -4.44 -9.60
C MET A 196 -10.93 -3.81 -9.26
N ALA A 197 -10.06 -3.63 -10.25
CA ALA A 197 -8.75 -3.03 -10.11
C ALA A 197 -8.85 -1.58 -9.64
N THR A 198 -9.80 -0.78 -10.16
CA THR A 198 -10.03 0.59 -9.71
C THR A 198 -10.50 0.63 -8.25
N ALA A 199 -11.44 -0.24 -7.87
CA ALA A 199 -11.92 -0.31 -6.49
C ALA A 199 -10.81 -0.75 -5.52
N TRP A 200 -9.97 -1.71 -5.95
CA TRP A 200 -8.83 -2.18 -5.18
C TRP A 200 -7.73 -1.12 -5.07
N ALA A 201 -7.37 -0.45 -6.17
CA ALA A 201 -6.34 0.59 -6.20
C ALA A 201 -6.67 1.79 -5.31
N ALA A 202 -7.96 2.13 -5.15
CA ALA A 202 -8.41 3.18 -4.25
C ALA A 202 -8.03 2.92 -2.79
N GLN A 203 -7.86 1.67 -2.37
CA GLN A 203 -7.48 1.30 -0.99
C GLN A 203 -6.01 1.62 -0.68
N TRP A 204 -5.18 1.84 -1.71
CA TRP A 204 -3.74 2.08 -1.57
C TRP A 204 -3.38 3.57 -1.51
N SER A 205 -4.36 4.45 -1.55
CA SER A 205 -4.15 5.89 -1.54
C SER A 205 -5.32 6.60 -0.87
N ARG A 206 -4.99 7.42 0.11
CA ARG A 206 -5.91 8.26 0.85
C ARG A 206 -5.74 9.71 0.45
N THR A 207 -6.83 10.37 0.12
CA THR A 207 -6.87 11.83 0.01
C THR A 207 -7.33 12.40 1.34
N VAL A 208 -6.55 13.31 1.90
CA VAL A 208 -6.83 14.00 3.16
C VAL A 208 -7.03 15.48 2.87
N VAL A 209 -8.12 16.02 3.38
CA VAL A 209 -8.43 17.45 3.36
C VAL A 209 -8.36 17.97 4.79
N LYS A 210 -7.50 18.96 5.04
CA LYS A 210 -7.40 19.63 6.34
C LYS A 210 -7.75 21.10 6.20
N ILE A 211 -8.48 21.64 7.16
CA ILE A 211 -8.86 23.04 7.22
C ILE A 211 -8.27 23.65 8.48
N PHE A 212 -7.59 24.79 8.35
CA PHE A 212 -6.97 25.54 9.44
C PHE A 212 -7.55 26.94 9.53
N ASP A 213 -7.59 27.49 10.74
CA ASP A 213 -7.95 28.90 10.96
C ASP A 213 -6.86 29.82 10.42
N GLY A 214 -7.24 30.90 9.74
CA GLY A 214 -6.33 31.89 9.18
C GLY A 214 -5.82 31.60 7.77
N GLU A 215 -4.96 32.50 7.29
CA GLU A 215 -4.35 32.46 5.96
C GLU A 215 -2.98 31.79 6.02
N HIS A 216 -2.89 30.57 5.49
CA HIS A 216 -1.69 29.76 5.47
C HIS A 216 -1.34 29.42 4.03
N GLU A 217 -0.06 29.52 3.67
CA GLU A 217 0.46 29.00 2.39
C GLU A 217 1.09 27.60 2.55
N VAL A 218 1.39 27.21 3.79
CA VAL A 218 2.04 25.95 4.17
C VAL A 218 1.25 25.31 5.30
N GLU A 219 1.14 23.98 5.27
CA GLU A 219 0.49 23.22 6.34
C GLU A 219 1.27 23.40 7.66
N GLN A 220 0.55 23.72 8.73
CA GLN A 220 1.13 24.00 10.04
C GLN A 220 1.31 22.67 10.79
N ALA A 221 2.56 22.27 11.07
CA ALA A 221 2.85 20.99 11.72
C ALA A 221 2.38 20.93 13.18
N ASP A 222 2.41 22.07 13.88
CA ASP A 222 2.17 22.17 15.33
C ASP A 222 0.79 22.75 15.68
N VAL A 223 -0.09 22.94 14.69
CA VAL A 223 -1.43 23.51 14.87
C VAL A 223 -2.46 22.44 14.59
N GLU A 224 -3.43 22.26 15.47
CA GLU A 224 -4.53 21.34 15.24
C GLU A 224 -5.46 21.92 14.15
N PRO A 225 -5.82 21.13 13.12
CA PRO A 225 -6.76 21.60 12.10
C PRO A 225 -8.16 21.79 12.69
N LEU A 226 -8.87 22.83 12.25
CA LEU A 226 -10.29 23.05 12.55
C LEU A 226 -11.16 21.87 12.09
N TYR A 227 -10.75 21.22 11.01
CA TYR A 227 -11.46 20.08 10.43
C TYR A 227 -10.52 19.24 9.57
N THR A 228 -10.67 17.93 9.67
CA THR A 228 -10.01 16.95 8.82
C THR A 228 -11.06 16.04 8.22
N ALA A 229 -10.99 15.82 6.91
CA ALA A 229 -11.77 14.81 6.22
C ALA A 229 -10.84 13.94 5.36
N ALA A 230 -11.15 12.65 5.22
CA ALA A 230 -10.37 11.76 4.37
C ALA A 230 -11.24 10.74 3.65
N ALA A 231 -10.77 10.33 2.47
CA ALA A 231 -11.35 9.23 1.72
C ALA A 231 -10.26 8.44 0.98
N ASP A 232 -10.44 7.12 0.92
CA ASP A 232 -9.61 6.22 0.12
C ASP A 232 -10.05 6.35 -1.35
N VAL A 233 -9.19 6.92 -2.19
CA VAL A 233 -9.51 7.29 -3.58
C VAL A 233 -8.29 7.10 -4.47
N ASP A 234 -8.51 6.55 -5.67
CA ASP A 234 -7.49 6.42 -6.71
C ASP A 234 -6.85 7.79 -7.02
N PRO A 235 -5.54 7.97 -6.80
CA PRO A 235 -4.86 9.25 -6.92
C PRO A 235 -4.75 9.76 -8.36
N ARG A 236 -5.07 8.92 -9.35
CA ARG A 236 -5.14 9.33 -10.77
C ARG A 236 -6.41 10.10 -11.09
N ARG A 237 -7.42 10.08 -10.21
CA ARG A 237 -8.59 10.94 -10.35
C ARG A 237 -8.21 12.41 -10.18
N PRO A 238 -8.89 13.34 -10.87
CA PRO A 238 -8.68 14.77 -10.71
C PRO A 238 -8.66 15.19 -9.24
N LEU A 239 -7.72 16.06 -8.88
CA LEU A 239 -7.49 16.49 -7.50
C LEU A 239 -8.78 16.93 -6.79
N TRP A 240 -9.58 17.76 -7.46
CA TRP A 240 -10.81 18.31 -6.88
C TRP A 240 -11.94 17.29 -6.78
N GLU A 241 -11.99 16.27 -7.65
CA GLU A 241 -12.90 15.14 -7.46
C GLU A 241 -12.53 14.34 -6.20
N ARG A 242 -11.23 14.13 -5.96
CA ARG A 242 -10.76 13.42 -4.76
C ARG A 242 -11.02 14.22 -3.49
N ALA A 243 -10.74 15.52 -3.50
CA ALA A 243 -11.03 16.41 -2.38
C ALA A 243 -12.55 16.48 -2.11
N SER A 244 -13.36 16.52 -3.17
CA SER A 244 -14.82 16.48 -3.06
C SER A 244 -15.29 15.19 -2.40
N ASN A 245 -14.77 14.05 -2.83
CA ASN A 245 -15.06 12.75 -2.22
C ASN A 245 -14.68 12.74 -0.73
N ALA A 246 -13.52 13.27 -0.35
CA ALA A 246 -13.12 13.34 1.06
C ALA A 246 -14.09 14.19 1.90
N LEU A 247 -14.55 15.34 1.39
CA LEU A 247 -15.45 16.24 2.12
C LEU A 247 -16.91 15.79 2.16
N HIS A 248 -17.36 15.00 1.17
CA HIS A 248 -18.78 14.61 1.03
C HIS A 248 -19.06 13.16 1.40
N LEU A 249 -18.08 12.25 1.26
CA LEU A 249 -18.25 10.86 1.70
C LEU A 249 -18.02 10.79 3.21
N HIS A 250 -19.12 10.63 3.94
CA HIS A 250 -19.07 10.41 5.38
C HIS A 250 -18.24 9.15 5.71
N GLY A 251 -17.30 9.26 6.65
CA GLY A 251 -16.52 8.11 7.10
C GLY A 251 -15.32 8.49 7.97
N TYR A 252 -14.49 9.42 7.49
CA TYR A 252 -13.30 9.89 8.22
C TYR A 252 -13.33 11.41 8.34
N GLN A 253 -14.22 11.92 9.19
CA GLN A 253 -14.35 13.36 9.43
C GLN A 253 -14.21 13.67 10.93
N TRP A 254 -13.44 14.70 11.27
CA TRP A 254 -13.22 15.13 12.63
C TRP A 254 -12.85 16.63 12.71
N PRO A 255 -13.38 17.41 13.66
CA PRO A 255 -14.47 17.05 14.58
C PRO A 255 -15.83 16.98 13.86
N LEU A 256 -16.86 16.44 14.52
CA LEU A 256 -18.24 16.34 13.98
C LEU A 256 -19.09 17.60 14.25
N GLY A 257 -18.49 18.64 14.81
CA GLY A 257 -19.15 19.89 15.22
C GLY A 257 -19.53 19.92 16.71
N PRO A 258 -20.10 21.04 17.20
CA PRO A 258 -20.38 22.28 16.46
C PRO A 258 -19.09 22.98 16.01
N TYR A 259 -19.17 23.67 14.88
CA TYR A 259 -18.02 24.31 14.24
C TYR A 259 -17.89 25.78 14.65
N PRO A 260 -16.67 26.30 14.89
CA PRO A 260 -16.47 27.72 15.15
C PRO A 260 -16.90 28.59 13.95
N ASP A 261 -17.34 29.82 14.22
CA ASP A 261 -17.59 30.83 13.18
C ASP A 261 -16.25 31.43 12.74
N VAL A 262 -15.73 30.94 11.61
CA VAL A 262 -14.44 31.34 11.07
C VAL A 262 -14.63 32.00 9.71
N ARG A 263 -14.06 33.19 9.55
CA ARG A 263 -14.18 34.03 8.34
C ARG A 263 -12.97 33.92 7.41
N ILE A 264 -11.82 33.53 7.95
CA ILE A 264 -10.57 33.39 7.21
C ILE A 264 -10.02 32.01 7.55
N PHE A 265 -9.87 31.14 6.55
CA PHE A 265 -9.37 29.80 6.76
C PHE A 265 -8.67 29.28 5.52
N SER A 266 -7.84 28.26 5.70
CA SER A 266 -7.06 27.65 4.63
C SER A 266 -7.34 26.16 4.55
N LEU A 267 -7.58 25.67 3.33
CA LEU A 267 -7.84 24.27 3.02
C LEU A 267 -6.64 23.66 2.32
N PHE A 268 -6.13 22.55 2.85
CA PHE A 268 -5.04 21.77 2.27
C PHE A 268 -5.56 20.44 1.77
N VAL A 269 -5.14 20.04 0.56
CA VAL A 269 -5.39 18.71 0.01
C VAL A 269 -4.05 17.99 -0.09
N ALA A 270 -3.98 16.80 0.51
CA ALA A 270 -2.81 15.94 0.47
C ALA A 270 -3.19 14.52 0.07
N ARG A 271 -2.23 13.83 -0.55
CA ARG A 271 -2.29 12.40 -0.85
C ARG A 271 -1.37 11.64 0.10
N GLN A 272 -1.85 10.56 0.67
CA GLN A 272 -1.06 9.64 1.48
C GLN A 272 -1.17 8.24 0.88
N ALA A 273 -0.05 7.66 0.43
CA ALA A 273 -0.05 6.26 0.03
C ALA A 273 -0.08 5.35 1.26
N ALA A 274 -0.59 4.14 1.10
CA ALA A 274 -0.57 3.16 2.19
C ALA A 274 0.88 2.86 2.60
N GLY A 275 1.17 2.98 3.89
CA GLY A 275 2.52 2.79 4.45
C GLY A 275 3.36 4.06 4.54
N ASP A 276 2.97 5.15 3.87
CA ASP A 276 3.69 6.43 3.97
C ASP A 276 3.34 7.14 5.29
N SER A 277 4.37 7.53 6.03
CA SER A 277 4.24 8.34 7.25
C SER A 277 3.94 9.82 6.95
N THR A 278 4.24 10.29 5.74
CA THR A 278 4.18 11.71 5.38
C THR A 278 3.31 11.92 4.15
N PRO A 279 2.15 12.57 4.29
CA PRO A 279 1.33 12.95 3.15
C PRO A 279 2.06 13.89 2.19
N ILE A 280 1.87 13.67 0.89
CA ILE A 280 2.35 14.54 -0.18
C ILE A 280 1.29 15.62 -0.40
N ARG A 281 1.67 16.88 -0.17
CA ARG A 281 0.78 18.03 -0.39
C ARG A 281 0.54 18.28 -1.88
N GLU A 282 -0.72 18.45 -2.26
CA GLU A 282 -1.13 18.63 -3.66
C GLU A 282 -1.79 20.00 -3.91
N ALA A 283 -2.46 20.60 -2.93
CA ALA A 283 -2.99 21.97 -3.06
C ALA A 283 -3.23 22.66 -1.72
N CYS A 284 -3.29 24.00 -1.79
CA CYS A 284 -3.78 24.90 -0.75
C CYS A 284 -4.79 25.88 -1.36
N VAL A 285 -5.91 26.11 -0.66
CA VAL A 285 -6.90 27.12 -1.00
C VAL A 285 -7.09 28.01 0.22
N GLN A 286 -6.76 29.28 0.08
CA GLN A 286 -7.02 30.30 1.09
C GLN A 286 -8.41 30.89 0.84
N ILE A 287 -9.21 31.01 1.88
CA ILE A 287 -10.62 31.35 1.81
C ILE A 287 -10.88 32.50 2.76
N HIS A 288 -11.40 33.61 2.23
CA HIS A 288 -11.79 34.78 3.00
C HIS A 288 -13.25 35.11 2.72
N VAL A 289 -14.05 35.15 3.78
CA VAL A 289 -15.48 35.46 3.76
C VAL A 289 -15.69 36.91 4.19
N ASP A 290 -16.05 37.77 3.24
CA ASP A 290 -16.34 39.19 3.45
C ASP A 290 -17.83 39.45 3.17
N GLY A 291 -18.64 39.51 4.22
CA GLY A 291 -20.09 39.65 4.12
C GLY A 291 -20.73 38.53 3.29
N GLU A 292 -21.26 38.92 2.13
CA GLU A 292 -21.93 38.05 1.15
C GLU A 292 -20.99 37.51 0.05
N ARG A 293 -19.68 37.74 0.18
CA ARG A 293 -18.68 37.33 -0.81
C ARG A 293 -17.66 36.39 -0.20
N ILE A 294 -17.25 35.43 -1.01
CA ILE A 294 -16.18 34.49 -0.68
C ILE A 294 -15.06 34.69 -1.70
N LEU A 295 -13.91 35.14 -1.20
CA LEU A 295 -12.69 35.27 -1.97
C LEU A 295 -11.89 34.00 -1.78
N ILE A 296 -11.56 33.33 -2.89
CA ILE A 296 -10.66 32.18 -2.88
C ILE A 296 -9.36 32.53 -3.58
N ARG A 297 -8.24 32.07 -3.02
CA ARG A 297 -6.93 32.09 -3.63
C ARG A 297 -6.35 30.68 -3.62
N ILE A 298 -6.08 30.15 -4.80
CA ILE A 298 -5.53 28.81 -4.97
C ILE A 298 -4.01 28.92 -5.09
N ALA A 299 -3.32 28.39 -4.09
CA ALA A 299 -1.89 28.11 -4.13
C ALA A 299 -1.74 26.61 -4.32
N ALA A 300 -1.82 26.15 -5.57
CA ALA A 300 -1.72 24.71 -5.84
C ALA A 300 -0.26 24.21 -5.78
N ALA A 301 -0.08 22.89 -5.89
CA ALA A 301 1.23 22.24 -6.02
C ALA A 301 2.11 22.88 -7.11
N VAL A 302 3.41 22.55 -7.02
CA VAL A 302 4.47 22.97 -7.93
C VAL A 302 3.99 22.90 -9.40
N GLY A 303 3.88 24.06 -10.05
CA GLY A 303 3.59 24.17 -11.49
C GLY A 303 2.22 24.74 -11.86
N THR A 304 1.30 24.98 -10.92
CA THR A 304 0.02 25.66 -11.24
C THR A 304 0.09 27.17 -11.01
N ARG A 305 -0.60 27.96 -11.84
CA ARG A 305 -0.70 29.41 -11.67
C ARG A 305 -1.60 29.73 -10.48
N LEU A 306 -1.23 30.77 -9.73
CA LEU A 306 -2.10 31.40 -8.75
C LEU A 306 -3.41 31.80 -9.43
N HIS A 307 -4.53 31.30 -8.89
CA HIS A 307 -5.88 31.62 -9.35
C HIS A 307 -6.64 32.26 -8.20
N SER A 308 -7.29 33.39 -8.48
CA SER A 308 -8.12 34.11 -7.51
C SER A 308 -9.51 34.32 -8.07
N GLU A 309 -10.52 34.06 -7.26
CA GLU A 309 -11.92 34.12 -7.70
C GLU A 309 -12.84 34.54 -6.56
N THR A 310 -14.01 35.06 -6.92
CA THR A 310 -15.05 35.50 -5.98
C THR A 310 -16.34 34.71 -6.22
N LEU A 311 -16.89 34.13 -5.16
CA LEU A 311 -18.15 33.39 -5.15
C LEU A 311 -19.17 34.09 -4.24
N PRO A 312 -20.48 34.01 -4.55
CA PRO A 312 -21.51 34.47 -3.62
C PRO A 312 -21.56 33.57 -2.38
N ARG A 313 -21.94 34.13 -1.22
CA ARG A 313 -22.20 33.39 0.02
C ARG A 313 -23.69 33.09 0.16
N ASP A 314 -24.04 31.93 0.72
CA ASP A 314 -25.42 31.67 1.15
C ASP A 314 -25.59 32.01 2.64
N GLU A 315 -26.79 32.39 3.05
CA GLU A 315 -27.06 32.72 4.46
C GLU A 315 -26.83 31.49 5.35
N HIS A 316 -26.14 31.70 6.48
CA HIS A 316 -25.88 30.69 7.53
C HIS A 316 -24.92 29.53 7.16
N GLU A 317 -24.09 29.66 6.12
CA GLU A 317 -23.06 28.64 5.82
C GLU A 317 -21.95 28.61 6.90
N SER A 318 -21.63 27.40 7.39
CA SER A 318 -20.41 27.15 8.16
C SER A 318 -19.18 27.10 7.25
N PHE A 319 -17.97 27.21 7.80
CA PHE A 319 -16.74 27.11 7.01
C PHE A 319 -16.61 25.79 6.24
N ILE A 320 -17.22 24.70 6.73
CA ILE A 320 -17.22 23.39 6.06
C ILE A 320 -18.16 23.37 4.86
N GLU A 321 -19.36 23.97 4.98
CA GLU A 321 -20.29 24.07 3.85
C GLU A 321 -19.70 24.97 2.75
N ILE A 322 -19.03 26.05 3.14
CA ILE A 322 -18.25 26.88 2.23
C ILE A 322 -17.15 26.06 1.54
N ALA A 323 -16.36 25.29 2.30
CA ALA A 323 -15.30 24.44 1.76
C ALA A 323 -15.83 23.40 0.76
N LYS A 324 -16.92 22.70 1.11
CA LYS A 324 -17.61 21.74 0.22
C LYS A 324 -18.04 22.40 -1.08
N ARG A 325 -18.66 23.58 -1.00
CA ARG A 325 -19.11 24.32 -2.18
C ARG A 325 -17.96 24.77 -3.06
N ILE A 326 -16.88 25.30 -2.47
CA ILE A 326 -15.68 25.70 -3.20
C ILE A 326 -15.08 24.49 -3.92
N VAL A 327 -14.87 23.37 -3.23
CA VAL A 327 -14.30 22.17 -3.87
C VAL A 327 -15.23 21.62 -4.96
N GLY A 328 -16.55 21.65 -4.74
CA GLY A 328 -17.55 21.30 -5.76
C GLY A 328 -17.53 22.24 -6.98
N TYR A 329 -17.23 23.53 -6.77
CA TYR A 329 -17.01 24.51 -7.85
C TYR A 329 -15.73 24.18 -8.62
N LEU A 330 -14.60 24.00 -7.92
CA LEU A 330 -13.31 23.68 -8.56
C LEU A 330 -13.37 22.37 -9.35
N CYS A 331 -14.14 21.39 -8.90
CA CYS A 331 -14.40 20.14 -9.61
C CYS A 331 -15.09 20.33 -10.98
N LYS A 332 -15.84 21.41 -11.17
CA LYS A 332 -16.59 21.68 -12.42
C LYS A 332 -15.85 22.63 -13.36
N HIS A 333 -14.94 23.43 -12.84
CA HIS A 333 -14.37 24.58 -13.55
C HIS A 333 -12.85 24.50 -13.79
N LEU A 334 -12.16 23.52 -13.19
CA LEU A 334 -10.73 23.25 -13.39
C LEU A 334 -10.48 21.79 -13.77
#